data_AF-A0A1B0CKC9-F1
#
_entry.id   AF-A0A1B0CKC9-F1
#
_cell.length_a   1.000
_cell.length_b   1.000
_cell.length_c   1.000
_cell.angle_alpha   90.00
_cell.angle_beta   90.00
_cell.angle_gamma   90.00
#
_symmetry.space_group_name_H-M   'P 1'
#
loop_
_entity.id
_entity.type
_entity.pdbx_description
1 polymer ?
#
loop_
_entity_poly.entity_id
_entity_poly.type
_entity_poly.pdbx_seq_one_letter_code
_entity_poly.pdbx_strand_id
1 'polypeptide(L)'
;MAPNHGFLLQNTMAEPVSRTYQYRKVMKPMLERKRRARINRCLDELKELMTGALQTEGENVAKLEKADILELTVRHLHTLRRQNALSVRPEHTYADRFKAGFRHCAAEVTTFLSGMDQATRMHLTSHLSGCIRRLDVTQPPVWVGPTPASPPRPAPPNYANIQTPPPVMPLQPSSPPAHQGDESSGPWRPW
;
A
#
# COMPACT_ATOMS: atom_id res chain seq x y z
N MET A 1 -42.39 61.27 -22.77
CA MET A 1 -41.97 61.08 -21.36
C MET A 1 -42.99 60.19 -20.68
N ALA A 2 -42.65 58.93 -20.42
CA ALA A 2 -43.45 58.00 -19.63
C ALA A 2 -42.65 57.62 -18.38
N PRO A 3 -43.29 57.48 -17.19
CA PRO A 3 -42.59 57.46 -15.93
C PRO A 3 -42.03 56.08 -15.57
N ASN A 4 -40.95 56.15 -14.79
CA ASN A 4 -40.21 55.08 -14.15
C ASN A 4 -41.14 54.14 -13.36
N HIS A 5 -41.24 52.87 -13.73
CA HIS A 5 -41.81 51.85 -12.85
C HIS A 5 -40.68 51.23 -12.03
N GLY A 6 -40.79 51.47 -10.72
CA GLY A 6 -39.81 51.14 -9.71
C GLY A 6 -39.42 49.66 -9.73
N PHE A 7 -38.10 49.48 -9.68
CA PHE A 7 -37.41 48.29 -9.20
C PHE A 7 -37.91 47.96 -7.80
N LEU A 8 -38.98 47.17 -7.71
CA LEU A 8 -39.45 46.56 -6.48
C LEU A 8 -38.36 45.60 -6.01
N LEU A 9 -37.59 46.04 -5.01
CA LEU A 9 -36.82 45.19 -4.11
C LEU A 9 -37.81 44.24 -3.41
N GLN A 10 -38.18 43.17 -4.10
CA GLN A 10 -38.88 42.06 -3.47
C GLN A 10 -37.83 41.24 -2.74
N ASN A 11 -37.66 41.61 -1.48
CA ASN A 11 -37.11 40.81 -0.41
C ASN A 11 -37.86 39.46 -0.36
N THR A 12 -37.43 38.47 -1.16
CA THR A 12 -37.99 37.12 -1.12
C THR A 12 -37.24 36.29 -0.08
N MET A 13 -37.88 36.20 1.09
CA MET A 13 -37.75 35.18 2.12
C MET A 13 -36.92 33.95 1.70
N ALA A 14 -35.74 33.81 2.29
CA ALA A 14 -34.95 32.58 2.20
C ALA A 14 -35.69 31.46 2.94
N GLU A 15 -36.38 30.57 2.20
CA GLU A 15 -36.81 29.28 2.74
C GLU A 15 -35.59 28.50 3.27
N PRO A 16 -35.72 27.74 4.38
CA PRO A 16 -34.62 26.94 4.90
C PRO A 16 -34.27 25.85 3.89
N VAL A 17 -33.22 26.09 3.12
CA VAL A 17 -32.67 25.13 2.16
C VAL A 17 -32.51 23.79 2.86
N SER A 18 -33.21 22.76 2.38
CA SER A 18 -33.21 21.42 3.01
C SER A 18 -31.78 20.96 3.29
N ARG A 19 -31.56 20.39 4.48
CA ARG A 19 -30.27 19.87 4.93
C ARG A 19 -29.62 18.96 3.89
N THR A 20 -30.43 18.18 3.17
CA THR A 20 -29.97 17.31 2.08
C THR A 20 -29.47 18.10 0.86
N TYR A 21 -30.15 19.19 0.50
CA TYR A 21 -29.71 20.07 -0.59
C TYR A 21 -28.41 20.80 -0.22
N GLN A 22 -28.33 21.36 0.99
CA GLN A 22 -27.11 22.00 1.50
C GLN A 22 -25.92 21.03 1.45
N TYR A 23 -26.13 19.77 1.85
CA TYR A 23 -25.10 18.75 1.78
C TYR A 23 -24.67 18.46 0.34
N ARG A 24 -25.61 18.19 -0.58
CA ARG A 24 -25.29 17.81 -1.97
C ARG A 24 -24.66 18.94 -2.78
N LYS A 25 -25.10 20.18 -2.58
CA LYS A 25 -24.68 21.33 -3.40
C LYS A 25 -23.53 22.14 -2.81
N VAL A 26 -23.34 22.09 -1.49
CA VAL A 26 -22.30 22.88 -0.81
C VAL A 26 -21.29 21.97 -0.12
N MET A 27 -21.73 21.16 0.84
CA MET A 27 -20.81 20.39 1.68
C MET A 27 -20.03 19.33 0.90
N LYS A 28 -20.70 18.53 0.06
CA LYS A 28 -20.08 17.45 -0.71
C LYS A 28 -19.02 17.99 -1.71
N PRO A 29 -19.30 19.03 -2.53
CA PRO A 29 -18.27 19.66 -3.37
C PRO A 29 -17.09 20.24 -2.58
N MET A 30 -17.36 20.88 -1.43
CA MET A 30 -16.29 21.42 -0.59
C MET A 30 -15.39 20.31 0.00
N LEU A 31 -15.98 19.23 0.50
CA LEU A 31 -15.24 18.09 1.06
C LEU A 31 -14.39 17.40 0.01
N GLU A 32 -14.91 17.23 -1.21
CA GLU A 32 -14.14 16.66 -2.32
C GLU A 32 -12.98 17.57 -2.72
N ARG A 33 -13.18 18.90 -2.75
CA ARG A 33 -12.08 19.85 -2.98
C ARG A 33 -11.00 19.71 -1.90
N LYS A 34 -11.39 19.60 -0.62
CA LYS A 34 -10.45 19.40 0.50
C LYS A 34 -9.70 18.07 0.38
N ARG A 35 -10.39 16.99 -0.02
CA ARG A 35 -9.78 15.68 -0.28
C ARG A 35 -8.77 15.76 -1.41
N ARG A 36 -9.12 16.38 -2.55
CA ARG A 36 -8.21 16.56 -3.70
C ARG A 36 -6.99 17.39 -3.34
N ALA A 37 -7.17 18.48 -2.59
CA ALA A 37 -6.06 19.29 -2.10
C ALA A 37 -5.09 18.47 -1.23
N ARG A 38 -5.62 17.64 -0.32
CA ARG A 38 -4.78 16.74 0.48
C ARG A 38 -4.01 15.74 -0.38
N ILE A 39 -4.69 15.08 -1.34
CA ILE A 39 -4.04 14.10 -2.23
C ILE A 39 -2.91 14.76 -3.04
N ASN A 40 -3.15 15.94 -3.60
CA ASN A 40 -2.11 16.63 -4.38
C ASN A 40 -0.92 17.01 -3.51
N ARG A 41 -1.13 17.51 -2.28
CA ARG A 41 -0.01 17.78 -1.34
C ARG A 41 0.84 16.55 -1.08
N CYS A 42 0.21 15.41 -0.81
CA CYS A 42 0.96 14.16 -0.60
C CYS A 42 1.73 13.72 -1.86
N LEU A 43 1.20 13.95 -3.06
CA LEU A 43 1.90 13.65 -4.30
C LEU A 43 3.09 14.60 -4.54
N ASP A 44 2.95 15.88 -4.20
CA ASP A 44 4.03 16.87 -4.30
C ASP A 44 5.17 16.53 -3.32
N GLU A 45 4.83 16.22 -2.06
CA GLU A 45 5.78 15.73 -1.06
C GLU A 45 6.50 14.46 -1.54
N LEU A 46 5.74 13.52 -2.12
CA LEU A 46 6.31 12.28 -2.62
C LEU A 46 7.29 12.51 -3.77
N LYS A 47 6.95 13.42 -4.69
CA LYS A 47 7.84 13.83 -5.79
C LYS A 47 9.14 14.44 -5.26
N GLU A 48 9.07 15.28 -4.24
CA GLU A 48 10.26 15.87 -3.59
C GLU A 48 11.15 14.80 -2.96
N LEU A 49 10.57 13.88 -2.18
CA LEU A 49 11.29 12.75 -1.59
C LEU A 49 11.98 11.86 -2.64
N MET A 50 11.28 11.55 -3.73
CA MET A 50 11.85 10.79 -4.84
C MET A 50 12.96 11.57 -5.55
N THR A 51 12.82 12.90 -5.69
CA THR A 51 13.88 13.74 -6.26
C THR A 51 15.15 13.68 -5.41
N GLY A 52 15.01 13.69 -4.08
CA GLY A 52 16.14 13.49 -3.17
C GLY A 52 16.77 12.10 -3.27
N ALA A 53 15.94 11.05 -3.32
CA ALA A 53 16.40 9.66 -3.30
C ALA A 53 17.03 9.18 -4.62
N LEU A 54 16.61 9.71 -5.77
CA LEU A 54 17.03 9.26 -7.10
C LEU A 54 18.03 10.19 -7.81
N GLN A 55 18.47 11.27 -7.17
CA GLN A 55 19.51 12.17 -7.72
C GLN A 55 20.78 11.44 -8.16
N THR A 56 21.12 10.31 -7.51
CA THR A 56 22.28 9.48 -7.86
C THR A 56 22.06 8.56 -9.06
N GLU A 57 20.81 8.27 -9.41
CA GLU A 57 20.43 7.36 -10.51
C GLU A 57 20.27 8.11 -11.85
N GLY A 58 20.41 9.43 -11.85
CA GLY A 58 20.29 10.27 -13.06
C GLY A 58 18.86 10.43 -13.59
N GLU A 59 17.85 9.99 -12.83
CA GLU A 59 16.46 10.06 -13.26
C GLU A 59 15.88 11.47 -13.06
N ASN A 60 15.25 12.01 -14.11
CA ASN A 60 14.77 13.39 -14.09
C ASN A 60 13.37 13.50 -13.46
N VAL A 61 13.32 13.46 -12.13
CA VAL A 61 12.09 13.40 -11.32
C VAL A 61 11.20 14.66 -11.49
N ALA A 62 11.75 15.76 -12.01
CA ALA A 62 11.03 17.02 -12.23
C ALA A 62 9.84 16.92 -13.21
N LYS A 63 9.86 15.94 -14.14
CA LYS A 63 8.83 15.78 -15.18
C LYS A 63 7.86 14.62 -14.97
N LEU A 64 7.92 13.90 -13.85
CA LEU A 64 7.07 12.74 -13.63
C LEU A 64 5.57 13.09 -13.60
N GLU A 65 4.78 12.28 -14.29
CA GLU A 65 3.33 12.33 -14.20
C GLU A 65 2.83 11.68 -12.90
N LYS A 66 1.54 11.83 -12.58
CA LYS A 66 0.97 11.27 -11.34
C LYS A 66 1.09 9.75 -11.26
N ALA A 67 0.95 9.05 -12.40
CA ALA A 67 1.11 7.60 -12.45
C ALA A 67 2.56 7.21 -12.18
N ASP A 68 3.51 7.90 -12.82
CA ASP A 68 4.94 7.64 -12.64
C ASP A 68 5.41 7.88 -11.21
N ILE A 69 4.96 8.97 -10.56
CA ILE A 69 5.27 9.24 -9.15
C ILE A 69 4.86 8.05 -8.28
N LEU A 70 3.67 7.49 -8.51
CA LEU A 70 3.17 6.36 -7.73
C LEU A 70 3.96 5.07 -8.03
N GLU A 71 4.21 4.79 -9.32
CA GLU A 71 4.92 3.59 -9.73
C GLU A 71 6.38 3.60 -9.23
N LEU A 72 7.09 4.70 -9.45
CA LEU A 72 8.48 4.87 -9.04
C LEU A 72 8.62 4.74 -7.52
N THR A 73 7.72 5.37 -6.77
CA THR A 73 7.68 5.23 -5.30
C THR A 73 7.51 3.78 -4.88
N VAL A 74 6.58 3.04 -5.50
CA VAL A 74 6.35 1.63 -5.17
C VAL A 74 7.59 0.79 -5.48
N ARG A 75 8.23 1.01 -6.64
CA ARG A 75 9.50 0.36 -7.00
C ARG A 75 10.60 0.68 -5.98
N HIS A 76 10.69 1.93 -5.54
CA HIS A 76 11.67 2.36 -4.53
C HIS A 76 11.39 1.69 -3.17
N LEU A 77 10.15 1.63 -2.71
CA LEU A 77 9.76 0.94 -1.48
C LEU A 77 10.10 -0.57 -1.54
N HIS A 78 9.87 -1.23 -2.68
CA HIS A 78 10.29 -2.62 -2.86
C HIS A 78 11.81 -2.78 -2.76
N THR A 79 12.57 -1.84 -3.30
CA THR A 79 14.03 -1.84 -3.23
C THR A 79 14.51 -1.65 -1.79
N LEU A 80 13.98 -0.65 -1.09
CA LEU A 80 14.28 -0.42 0.33
C LEU A 80 13.90 -1.62 1.20
N ARG A 81 12.81 -2.33 0.88
CA ARG A 81 12.42 -3.56 1.59
C ARG A 81 13.44 -4.68 1.38
N ARG A 82 13.94 -4.88 0.15
CA ARG A 82 14.99 -5.88 -0.14
C ARG A 82 16.30 -5.55 0.57
N GLN A 83 16.61 -4.27 0.70
CA GLN A 83 17.79 -3.77 1.42
C GLN A 83 17.60 -3.76 2.95
N ASN A 84 16.43 -4.19 3.45
CA ASN A 84 16.04 -4.08 4.86
C ASN A 84 16.15 -2.66 5.43
N ALA A 85 16.05 -1.64 4.56
CA ALA A 85 16.16 -0.22 4.91
C ALA A 85 14.81 0.41 5.32
N LEU A 86 13.68 -0.23 4.97
CA LEU A 86 12.34 0.14 5.49
C LEU A 86 12.08 -0.32 6.91
N SER A 87 12.95 -1.16 7.45
CA SER A 87 12.92 -1.50 8.87
C SER A 87 13.24 -0.22 9.64
N VAL A 88 12.19 0.54 9.98
CA VAL A 88 12.18 1.37 11.18
C VAL A 88 12.21 0.40 12.34
N ARG A 89 13.35 -0.27 12.53
CA ARG A 89 13.67 -0.81 13.84
C ARG A 89 13.77 0.44 14.70
N PRO A 90 12.93 0.63 15.72
CA PRO A 90 13.11 1.69 16.72
C PRO A 90 14.39 1.47 17.55
N GLU A 91 15.31 0.67 17.01
CA GLU A 91 16.30 -0.16 17.64
C GLU A 91 17.52 -0.27 16.72
N HIS A 92 18.03 0.86 16.19
CA HIS A 92 19.49 1.03 16.08
C HIS A 92 20.07 1.23 17.51
N THR A 93 19.58 0.38 18.42
CA THR A 93 19.75 0.46 19.86
C THR A 93 21.18 0.16 20.16
N TYR A 94 21.60 0.66 21.32
CA TYR A 94 22.87 0.36 21.96
C TYR A 94 23.44 -1.03 21.61
N ALA A 95 22.61 -2.07 21.49
CA ALA A 95 22.97 -3.40 21.01
C ALA A 95 23.70 -3.44 19.65
N ASP A 96 23.22 -2.78 18.60
CA ASP A 96 23.86 -2.79 17.28
C ASP A 96 25.18 -1.98 17.29
N ARG A 97 25.23 -0.87 18.04
CA ARG A 97 26.48 -0.10 18.27
C ARG A 97 27.50 -0.89 19.09
N PHE A 98 27.05 -1.58 20.13
CA PHE A 98 27.88 -2.46 20.95
C PHE A 98 28.43 -3.63 20.12
N LYS A 99 27.58 -4.29 19.31
CA LYS A 99 28.01 -5.36 18.40
C LYS A 99 29.05 -4.87 17.40
N ALA A 100 28.86 -3.69 16.83
CA ALA A 100 29.84 -3.09 15.93
C ALA A 100 31.18 -2.81 16.65
N GLY A 101 31.14 -2.23 17.86
CA GLY A 101 32.32 -2.00 18.68
C GLY A 101 33.03 -3.29 19.11
N PHE A 102 32.28 -4.34 19.44
CA PHE A 102 32.82 -5.65 19.77
C PHE A 102 33.52 -6.28 18.56
N ARG A 103 32.91 -6.23 17.36
CA ARG A 103 33.53 -6.72 16.12
C ARG A 103 34.82 -5.99 15.81
N HIS A 104 34.85 -4.67 16.01
CA HIS A 104 36.05 -3.86 15.81
C HIS A 104 37.16 -4.26 16.80
N CYS A 105 36.86 -4.36 18.10
CA CYS A 105 37.81 -4.81 19.11
C CYS A 105 38.34 -6.23 18.82
N ALA A 106 37.47 -7.17 18.43
CA ALA A 106 37.89 -8.53 18.08
C ALA A 106 38.84 -8.58 16.86
N ALA A 107 38.66 -7.69 15.89
CA ALA A 107 39.55 -7.56 14.74
C ALA A 107 40.92 -6.98 15.16
N GLU A 108 40.94 -5.96 16.01
CA GLU A 108 42.17 -5.41 16.59
C GLU A 108 42.95 -6.46 17.38
N VAL A 109 42.27 -7.24 18.22
CA VAL A 109 42.88 -8.35 18.96
C VAL A 109 43.46 -9.38 18.00
N THR A 110 42.76 -9.74 16.93
CA THR A 110 43.29 -10.69 15.93
C THR A 110 44.54 -10.14 15.25
N THR A 111 44.58 -8.83 14.97
CA THR A 111 45.75 -8.14 14.41
C THR A 111 46.92 -8.17 15.39
N PHE A 112 46.69 -7.84 16.66
CA PHE A 112 47.71 -7.88 17.72
C PHE A 112 48.28 -9.30 17.93
N LEU A 113 47.45 -10.33 17.85
CA LEU A 113 47.86 -11.73 17.97
C LEU A 113 48.65 -12.26 16.75
N SER A 114 48.77 -11.48 15.67
CA SER A 114 49.53 -11.90 14.47
C SER A 114 51.02 -12.15 14.79
N GLY A 115 51.57 -11.52 15.83
CA GLY A 115 52.94 -11.77 16.32
C GLY A 115 53.08 -12.91 17.34
N MET A 116 52.00 -13.60 17.72
CA MET A 116 51.99 -14.61 18.78
C MET A 116 51.90 -16.06 18.24
N ASP A 117 51.91 -17.05 19.15
CA ASP A 117 51.74 -18.46 18.82
C ASP A 117 50.41 -18.74 18.08
N GLN A 118 50.48 -19.58 17.05
CA GLN A 118 49.35 -19.85 16.15
C GLN A 118 48.20 -20.58 16.85
N ALA A 119 48.48 -21.45 17.81
CA ALA A 119 47.43 -22.17 18.54
C ALA A 119 46.64 -21.21 19.44
N THR A 120 47.33 -20.29 20.13
CA THR A 120 46.69 -19.26 20.95
C THR A 120 45.83 -18.31 20.11
N ARG A 121 46.33 -17.90 18.94
CA ARG A 121 45.59 -17.06 18.00
C ARG A 121 44.28 -17.71 17.55
N MET A 122 44.35 -18.95 17.05
CA MET A 122 43.16 -19.66 16.58
C MET A 122 42.12 -19.87 17.69
N HIS A 123 42.58 -20.21 18.89
CA HIS A 123 41.70 -20.42 20.03
C HIS A 123 40.95 -19.12 20.40
N LEU A 124 41.66 -18.00 20.50
CA LEU A 124 41.04 -16.72 20.90
C LEU A 124 40.12 -16.15 19.81
N THR A 125 40.53 -16.20 18.53
CA THR A 125 39.68 -15.74 17.42
C THR A 125 38.43 -16.61 17.26
N SER A 126 38.54 -17.93 17.46
CA SER A 126 37.38 -18.83 17.49
C SER A 126 36.45 -18.52 18.66
N HIS A 127 36.99 -18.19 19.83
CA HIS A 127 36.19 -17.80 20.99
C HIS A 127 35.42 -16.48 20.74
N LEU A 128 36.10 -15.45 20.23
CA LEU A 128 35.51 -14.14 19.94
C LEU A 128 34.42 -14.21 18.86
N SER A 129 34.65 -14.99 17.80
CA SER A 129 33.63 -15.24 16.77
C SER A 129 32.42 -15.99 17.31
N GLY A 130 32.62 -16.96 18.21
CA GLY A 130 31.55 -17.63 18.95
C GLY A 130 30.71 -16.65 19.77
N CYS A 131 31.35 -15.72 20.49
CA CYS A 131 30.67 -14.68 21.26
C CYS A 131 29.79 -13.77 20.37
N ILE A 132 30.28 -13.35 19.20
CA ILE A 132 29.51 -12.52 18.25
C ILE A 132 28.25 -13.25 17.79
N ARG A 133 28.37 -14.53 17.42
CA ARG A 133 27.21 -15.33 16.99
C ARG A 133 26.16 -15.47 18.09
N ARG A 134 26.58 -15.57 19.35
CA ARG A 134 25.65 -15.58 20.49
C ARG A 134 24.93 -14.25 20.68
N LEU A 135 25.62 -13.12 20.46
CA LEU A 135 25.01 -11.79 20.49
C LEU A 135 24.00 -11.58 19.34
N ASP A 136 24.18 -12.27 18.21
CA ASP A 136 23.25 -12.23 17.09
C ASP A 136 21.97 -13.05 17.31
N VAL A 137 22.05 -14.12 18.11
CA VAL A 137 20.88 -14.96 18.49
C VAL A 137 19.97 -14.27 19.51
N THR A 138 20.42 -13.24 20.23
CA THR A 138 19.58 -12.49 21.19
C THR A 138 18.54 -11.57 20.55
N GLN A 139 18.28 -11.68 19.24
CA GLN A 139 17.06 -11.08 18.71
C GLN A 139 15.86 -11.80 19.32
N PRO A 140 14.86 -11.08 19.88
CA PRO A 140 13.61 -11.72 20.26
C PRO A 140 13.07 -12.46 19.03
N PRO A 141 12.43 -13.63 19.21
CA PRO A 141 11.82 -14.34 18.10
C PRO A 141 10.97 -13.34 17.34
N VAL A 142 11.31 -13.13 16.07
CA VAL A 142 10.50 -12.33 15.15
C VAL A 142 9.10 -12.91 15.30
N TRP A 143 8.16 -12.13 15.82
CA TRP A 143 6.78 -12.57 15.93
C TRP A 143 6.33 -12.79 14.50
N VAL A 144 6.37 -14.05 14.06
CA VAL A 144 5.79 -14.47 12.80
C VAL A 144 4.31 -14.33 13.07
N GLY A 145 3.77 -13.14 12.75
CA GLY A 145 2.35 -12.87 12.89
C GLY A 145 1.57 -14.03 12.28
N PRO A 146 0.45 -14.46 12.88
CA PRO A 146 -0.34 -15.53 12.32
C PRO A 146 -0.64 -15.12 10.88
N THR A 147 -0.18 -15.95 9.94
CA THR A 147 -0.61 -15.86 8.55
C THR A 147 -2.13 -15.69 8.58
N PRO A 148 -2.73 -14.69 7.90
CA PRO A 148 -4.18 -14.65 7.79
C PRO A 148 -4.59 -15.96 7.11
N ALA A 149 -5.14 -16.87 7.91
CA ALA A 149 -5.68 -18.12 7.43
C ALA A 149 -6.76 -17.73 6.43
N SER A 150 -6.54 -18.06 5.15
CA SER A 150 -7.58 -18.01 4.14
C SER A 150 -8.82 -18.70 4.70
N PRO A 151 -10.02 -18.09 4.66
CA PRO A 151 -11.21 -18.77 5.12
C PRO A 151 -11.40 -20.06 4.30
N PRO A 152 -11.85 -21.17 4.92
CA PRO A 152 -12.06 -22.41 4.21
C PRO A 152 -13.09 -22.18 3.11
N ARG A 153 -12.68 -22.46 1.87
CA ARG A 153 -13.55 -22.46 0.69
C ARG A 153 -14.67 -23.49 0.92
N PRO A 154 -15.95 -23.15 0.75
CA PRO A 154 -17.00 -24.16 0.76
C PRO A 154 -16.77 -25.14 -0.39
N ALA A 155 -16.81 -26.44 -0.08
CA ALA A 155 -16.73 -27.51 -1.07
C ALA A 155 -17.91 -27.42 -2.06
N PRO A 156 -17.73 -27.80 -3.33
CA PRO A 156 -18.86 -27.93 -4.24
C PRO A 156 -19.80 -29.05 -3.75
N PRO A 157 -21.13 -28.91 -3.90
CA PRO A 157 -22.06 -29.98 -3.57
C PRO A 157 -21.78 -31.22 -4.43
N ASN A 158 -21.66 -32.35 -3.75
CA ASN A 158 -21.49 -33.66 -4.36
C ASN A 158 -22.84 -34.11 -4.92
N TYR A 159 -23.07 -33.94 -6.23
CA TYR A 159 -24.21 -34.53 -6.92
C TYR A 159 -23.92 -35.99 -7.24
N ALA A 160 -23.77 -36.81 -6.21
CA ALA A 160 -23.77 -38.26 -6.34
C ALA A 160 -25.06 -38.77 -5.71
N ASN A 161 -25.87 -39.43 -6.54
CA ASN A 161 -27.06 -40.21 -6.20
C ASN A 161 -28.41 -39.45 -6.23
N ILE A 162 -28.89 -39.16 -7.44
CA ILE A 162 -30.33 -39.20 -7.71
C ILE A 162 -30.58 -40.15 -8.86
N GLN A 163 -31.28 -41.22 -8.51
CA GLN A 163 -31.71 -42.33 -9.33
C GLN A 163 -32.63 -41.83 -10.46
N THR A 164 -32.30 -42.19 -11.70
CA THR A 164 -33.08 -41.88 -12.91
C THR A 164 -34.36 -42.70 -12.99
N PRO A 165 -35.54 -42.10 -13.26
CA PRO A 165 -36.64 -42.77 -13.95
C PRO A 165 -36.58 -42.54 -15.49
N PRO A 166 -37.23 -43.39 -16.30
CA PRO A 166 -36.98 -43.56 -17.75
C PRO A 166 -37.55 -42.43 -18.64
N PRO A 167 -37.16 -42.37 -19.93
CA PRO A 167 -37.43 -41.22 -20.80
C PRO A 167 -38.83 -41.28 -21.42
N VAL A 168 -39.52 -40.14 -21.43
CA VAL A 168 -40.69 -39.91 -22.29
C VAL A 168 -40.29 -38.95 -23.41
N MET A 169 -40.58 -39.34 -24.65
CA MET A 169 -40.24 -38.64 -25.88
C MET A 169 -41.06 -37.34 -26.13
N PRO A 170 -40.62 -36.47 -27.06
CA PRO A 170 -40.86 -35.03 -26.99
C PRO A 170 -42.10 -34.57 -27.76
N LEU A 171 -42.72 -33.49 -27.26
CA LEU A 171 -43.63 -32.65 -28.03
C LEU A 171 -43.00 -31.24 -28.13
N GLN A 172 -42.54 -30.87 -29.34
CA GLN A 172 -42.54 -29.48 -29.82
C GLN A 172 -44.00 -29.06 -30.11
N PRO A 173 -44.39 -27.76 -30.22
CA PRO A 173 -43.64 -26.56 -30.63
C PRO A 173 -43.84 -25.39 -29.61
N SER A 174 -43.36 -24.14 -29.72
CA SER A 174 -43.30 -23.18 -30.82
C SER A 174 -42.53 -21.92 -30.35
N SER A 175 -41.83 -21.25 -31.27
CA SER A 175 -41.08 -20.01 -31.07
C SER A 175 -41.94 -18.80 -30.62
N PRO A 176 -41.39 -17.85 -29.85
CA PRO A 176 -41.90 -16.48 -29.80
C PRO A 176 -41.08 -15.54 -30.70
N PRO A 177 -41.69 -14.44 -31.19
CA PRO A 177 -41.12 -13.58 -32.22
C PRO A 177 -40.10 -12.58 -31.68
N ALA A 178 -39.24 -12.14 -32.58
CA ALA A 178 -38.29 -11.07 -32.41
C ALA A 178 -38.99 -9.73 -32.08
N HIS A 179 -38.45 -9.00 -31.11
CA HIS A 179 -38.64 -7.57 -31.00
C HIS A 179 -37.28 -6.87 -30.87
N GLN A 180 -37.06 -5.94 -31.79
CA GLN A 180 -35.90 -5.05 -31.90
C GLN A 180 -35.93 -3.98 -30.80
N GLY A 181 -34.75 -3.45 -30.47
CA GLY A 181 -34.59 -2.12 -29.87
C GLY A 181 -34.04 -2.12 -28.46
N ASP A 182 -32.73 -1.93 -28.31
CA ASP A 182 -32.15 -0.63 -27.98
C ASP A 182 -30.72 -0.79 -27.46
N GLU A 183 -29.89 0.10 -27.96
CA GLU A 183 -28.44 0.15 -27.85
C GLU A 183 -28.07 0.89 -26.57
N SER A 184 -27.53 0.21 -25.56
CA SER A 184 -26.78 0.88 -24.49
C SER A 184 -25.81 -0.06 -23.80
N SER A 185 -24.63 -0.18 -24.40
CA SER A 185 -23.42 -0.65 -23.72
C SER A 185 -22.85 0.50 -22.90
N GLY A 186 -22.83 0.36 -21.58
CA GLY A 186 -22.16 1.30 -20.69
C GLY A 186 -21.87 0.68 -19.32
N PRO A 187 -20.59 0.49 -18.94
CA PRO A 187 -20.23 -0.32 -17.77
C PRO A 187 -20.44 0.39 -16.42
N TRP A 188 -20.58 -0.46 -15.39
CA TRP A 188 -20.68 -0.21 -13.95
C TRP A 188 -19.91 1.01 -13.41
N ARG A 189 -20.50 1.71 -12.42
CA ARG A 189 -19.87 2.81 -11.65
C ARG A 189 -19.80 2.47 -10.15
N PRO A 190 -18.65 2.61 -9.47
CA PRO A 190 -18.59 2.59 -8.01
C PRO A 190 -19.01 3.94 -7.41
N TRP A 191 -19.44 3.87 -6.16
CA TRP A 191 -20.06 4.90 -5.30
C TRP A 191 -19.30 6.22 -5.16
#